data_AF-A0A924TRX2-F1
#
_entry.id   AF-A0A924TRX2-F1
#
_cell.length_a   1.000
_cell.length_b   1.000
_cell.length_c   1.000
_cell.angle_alpha   90.00
_cell.angle_beta   90.00
_cell.angle_gamma   90.00
#
_symmetry.space_group_name_H-M   'P 1'
#
loop_
_entity.id
_entity.type
_entity.pdbx_description
1 polymer ?
#
loop_
_entity_poly.entity_id
_entity_poly.type
_entity_poly.pdbx_seq_one_letter_code
_entity_poly.pdbx_strand_id
1 'polypeptide(L)'
;MRSIRNSARRAVNLTINAKVPDMVREMGIDISPTADALLTEEVLRQHWLRCNEDNKEAISHYNARIEREGVFSDRYRSVMRADATADATADATADRTADTRPDAA
;
A
#
# COMPACT_ATOMS: atom_id res chain seq x y z
N MET A 1 2.07 -10.43 11.30
CA MET A 1 2.32 -11.54 10.35
C MET A 1 3.74 -12.05 10.55
N ARG A 2 3.93 -13.30 10.97
CA ARG A 2 5.26 -13.92 10.97
C ARG A 2 5.71 -13.98 9.51
N SER A 3 6.88 -13.43 9.19
CA SER A 3 7.35 -13.31 7.80
C SER A 3 7.38 -14.68 7.11
N ILE A 4 6.39 -14.96 6.27
CA ILE A 4 6.31 -16.22 5.50
C ILE A 4 7.52 -16.33 4.54
N ARG A 5 8.06 -15.17 4.14
CA ARG A 5 9.28 -15.05 3.32
C ARG A 5 10.59 -15.35 4.05
N ASN A 6 10.59 -15.46 5.39
CA ASN A 6 11.80 -15.68 6.18
C ASN A 6 11.63 -16.86 7.17
N SER A 7 10.80 -17.84 6.81
CA SER A 7 10.65 -19.07 7.60
C SER A 7 11.56 -20.18 7.08
N ALA A 8 12.03 -21.05 7.98
CA ALA A 8 12.79 -22.25 7.61
C ALA A 8 11.97 -23.16 6.67
N ARG A 9 12.59 -23.61 5.58
CA ARG A 9 11.96 -24.54 4.63
C ARG A 9 11.68 -25.88 5.30
N ARG A 10 10.46 -26.39 5.15
CA ARG A 10 10.07 -27.73 5.59
C ARG A 10 9.93 -28.61 4.35
N ALA A 11 10.50 -29.81 4.38
CA ALA A 11 10.30 -30.80 3.32
C ALA A 11 8.83 -31.26 3.33
N VAL A 12 8.17 -31.17 2.17
CA VAL A 12 6.79 -31.62 1.96
C VAL A 12 6.77 -32.50 0.72
N ASN A 13 6.08 -33.64 0.80
CA ASN A 13 5.88 -34.51 -0.36
C ASN A 13 4.77 -33.92 -1.22
N LEU A 14 5.11 -33.52 -2.45
CA LEU A 14 4.17 -32.96 -3.42
C LEU A 14 4.04 -33.92 -4.61
N THR A 15 2.80 -34.21 -4.99
CA THR A 15 2.51 -34.96 -6.22
C THR A 15 2.27 -33.97 -7.34
N ILE A 16 3.17 -33.96 -8.33
CA ILE A 16 3.09 -33.09 -9.52
C ILE A 16 3.00 -33.94 -10.79
N ASN A 17 2.46 -33.37 -11.86
CA ASN A 17 2.36 -34.04 -13.16
C ASN A 17 3.75 -34.43 -13.67
N ALA A 18 3.93 -35.68 -14.09
CA ALA A 18 5.21 -36.24 -14.54
C ALA A 18 5.89 -35.45 -15.69
N LYS A 19 5.12 -34.76 -16.53
CA LYS A 19 5.68 -33.93 -17.61
C LYS A 19 6.36 -32.64 -17.12
N VAL A 20 5.94 -32.13 -15.96
CA VAL A 20 6.46 -30.86 -15.42
C VAL A 20 7.93 -30.98 -15.00
N PRO A 21 8.37 -32.00 -14.22
CA PRO A 21 9.78 -32.22 -13.92
C PRO A 21 10.65 -32.38 -15.17
N ASP A 22 10.15 -33.06 -16.21
CA ASP A 22 10.91 -33.29 -17.44
C ASP A 22 11.13 -31.98 -18.19
N MET A 23 10.08 -31.19 -18.39
CA MET A 23 10.18 -29.86 -18.98
C MET A 23 11.06 -28.91 -18.16
N VAL A 24 10.98 -28.99 -16.83
CA VAL A 24 11.81 -28.17 -15.94
C VAL A 24 13.28 -28.52 -16.06
N ARG A 25 13.62 -29.81 -16.19
CA ARG A 25 15.00 -30.27 -16.45
C ARG A 25 15.50 -29.80 -17.81
N GLU A 26 14.68 -29.87 -18.85
CA GLU A 26 15.02 -29.39 -20.20
C GLU A 26 15.29 -27.87 -20.21
N MET A 27 14.52 -27.11 -19.44
CA MET A 27 14.67 -25.65 -19.34
C MET A 27 15.74 -25.20 -18.33
N GLY A 28 16.35 -26.13 -17.58
CA GLY A 28 17.36 -25.81 -16.57
C GLY A 28 16.81 -24.99 -15.38
N ILE A 29 15.52 -25.14 -15.05
CA ILE A 29 14.88 -24.41 -13.94
C ILE A 29 15.02 -25.20 -12.64
N ASP A 30 15.31 -24.53 -11.53
CA ASP A 30 15.33 -25.16 -10.20
C ASP A 30 13.91 -25.29 -9.63
N ILE A 31 13.42 -26.54 -9.50
CA ILE A 31 12.04 -26.84 -9.07
C ILE A 31 11.74 -26.30 -7.66
N SER A 32 12.65 -26.53 -6.71
CA SER A 32 12.40 -26.20 -5.30
C SER A 32 12.18 -24.71 -5.04
N PRO A 33 13.08 -23.78 -5.43
CA PRO A 33 12.87 -22.35 -5.22
C PRO A 33 11.74 -21.78 -6.06
N THR A 34 11.51 -22.30 -7.28
CA THR A 34 10.42 -21.84 -8.15
C THR A 34 9.05 -22.22 -7.58
N ALA A 35 8.89 -23.46 -7.10
CA ALA A 35 7.67 -23.90 -6.46
C ALA A 35 7.39 -23.12 -5.15
N ASP A 36 8.43 -22.87 -4.35
CA ASP A 36 8.34 -22.09 -3.11
C ASP A 36 7.84 -20.65 -3.38
N ALA A 37 8.37 -19.99 -4.41
CA ALA A 37 7.97 -18.64 -4.80
C ALA A 37 6.51 -18.59 -5.28
N LEU A 38 6.12 -19.49 -6.19
CA LEU A 38 4.76 -19.56 -6.73
C LEU A 38 3.72 -19.86 -5.64
N LEU A 39 4.02 -20.80 -4.75
CA LEU A 39 3.15 -21.13 -3.62
C LEU A 39 3.05 -19.97 -2.63
N THR A 40 4.14 -19.27 -2.35
CA THR A 40 4.13 -18.10 -1.48
C THR A 40 3.23 -17.00 -2.04
N GLU A 41 3.31 -16.74 -3.35
CA GLU A 41 2.48 -15.74 -4.02
C GLU A 41 1.00 -16.13 -4.01
N GLU A 42 0.68 -17.38 -4.32
CA GLU A 42 -0.69 -17.91 -4.26
C GLU A 42 -1.29 -17.77 -2.86
N VAL A 43 -0.56 -18.22 -1.83
CA VAL A 43 -1.00 -18.15 -0.44
C VAL A 43 -1.22 -16.70 -0.01
N LEU A 44 -0.32 -15.79 -0.37
CA LEU A 44 -0.50 -14.37 -0.08
C LEU A 44 -1.74 -13.82 -0.77
N ARG A 45 -1.97 -14.14 -2.05
CA ARG A 45 -3.15 -13.66 -2.77
C ARG A 45 -4.45 -14.15 -2.14
N GLN A 46 -4.55 -15.45 -1.86
CA GLN A 46 -5.72 -16.02 -1.20
C GLN A 46 -5.94 -15.42 0.19
N HIS A 47 -4.85 -15.20 0.92
CA HIS A 47 -4.92 -14.54 2.22
C HIS A 47 -5.43 -13.10 2.11
N TRP A 48 -4.95 -12.31 1.15
CA TRP A 48 -5.43 -10.95 0.93
C TRP A 48 -6.89 -10.91 0.50
N LEU A 49 -7.31 -11.83 -0.38
CA LEU A 49 -8.71 -11.96 -0.77
C LEU A 49 -9.60 -12.24 0.43
N ARG A 50 -9.19 -13.18 1.29
CA ARG A 50 -9.95 -13.53 2.50
C ARG A 50 -9.96 -12.39 3.51
N CYS A 51 -8.80 -11.77 3.74
CA CYS A 51 -8.67 -10.61 4.61
C CYS A 51 -9.53 -9.43 4.13
N ASN A 52 -9.64 -9.23 2.81
CA ASN A 52 -10.53 -8.22 2.25
C ASN A 52 -12.00 -8.56 2.49
N GLU A 53 -12.39 -9.83 2.33
CA GLU A 53 -13.77 -10.26 2.59
C GLU A 53 -14.15 -10.09 4.07
N ASP A 54 -13.28 -10.54 4.98
CA ASP A 54 -13.50 -10.43 6.42
C ASP A 54 -13.52 -8.96 6.88
N ASN A 55 -12.71 -8.10 6.25
CA ASN A 55 -12.66 -6.68 6.59
C ASN A 55 -13.79 -5.84 5.98
N LYS A 56 -14.51 -6.31 4.94
CA LYS A 56 -15.59 -5.52 4.32
C LYS A 56 -16.66 -5.12 5.32
N GLU A 57 -17.08 -6.05 6.17
CA GLU A 57 -18.12 -5.79 7.17
C GLU A 57 -17.62 -4.82 8.25
N ALA A 58 -16.39 -5.01 8.72
CA ALA A 58 -15.76 -4.14 9.70
C ALA A 58 -15.55 -2.71 9.16
N ILE A 59 -15.09 -2.58 7.91
CA ILE A 59 -14.92 -1.30 7.22
C ILE A 59 -16.28 -0.64 6.99
N SER A 60 -17.31 -1.39 6.59
CA SER A 60 -18.66 -0.85 6.40
C SER A 60 -19.22 -0.28 7.70
N HIS A 61 -19.10 -1.02 8.81
CA HIS A 61 -19.56 -0.56 10.12
C HIS A 61 -18.75 0.66 10.61
N TYR A 62 -17.44 0.67 10.37
CA TYR A 62 -16.59 1.80 10.67
C TYR A 62 -16.95 3.05 9.84
N ASN A 63 -17.16 2.90 8.53
CA ASN A 63 -17.57 3.96 7.64
C ASN A 63 -18.93 4.53 8.05
N ALA A 64 -19.91 3.67 8.37
CA ALA A 64 -21.20 4.11 8.90
C ALA A 64 -21.08 4.89 10.21
N ARG A 65 -20.13 4.52 11.09
CA ARG A 65 -19.83 5.29 12.30
C ARG A 65 -19.20 6.65 11.96
N ILE A 66 -18.27 6.70 11.03
CA ILE A 66 -17.61 7.93 10.58
C ILE A 66 -18.63 8.88 9.94
N GLU A 67 -19.56 8.38 9.13
CA GLU A 67 -20.65 9.18 8.56
C GLU A 67 -21.58 9.76 9.63
N ARG A 68 -21.87 8.98 10.68
CA ARG A 68 -22.74 9.40 11.78
C ARG A 68 -22.08 10.38 12.75
N GLU A 69 -20.85 10.09 13.16
CA GLU A 69 -20.18 10.78 14.28
C GLU A 69 -19.10 11.75 13.81
N GLY A 70 -18.73 11.70 12.52
CA GLY A 70 -17.59 12.42 11.98
C GLY A 70 -16.26 11.83 12.47
N VAL A 71 -15.16 12.34 11.91
CA VAL A 71 -13.82 12.02 12.41
C VAL A 71 -13.45 13.04 13.49
N PHE A 72 -12.91 12.60 14.63
CA PHE A 72 -12.43 13.50 15.68
C PHE A 72 -11.47 14.59 15.15
N SER A 73 -10.66 14.24 14.16
CA SER A 73 -9.71 15.15 13.52
C SER A 73 -10.34 16.19 12.58
N ASP A 74 -11.58 16.00 12.12
CA ASP A 74 -12.27 17.01 11.30
C ASP A 74 -12.50 18.30 12.08
N ARG A 75 -12.67 18.20 13.40
CA ARG A 75 -12.82 19.38 14.27
C ARG A 75 -11.58 20.26 14.34
N TYR A 76 -10.41 19.71 14.06
CA TYR A 76 -9.12 20.41 14.11
C TYR A 76 -8.56 20.73 12.71
N ARG A 77 -9.08 20.10 11.65
CA ARG A 77 -8.69 20.36 10.26
C ARG A 77 -8.97 21.79 9.81
N SER A 78 -10.07 22.38 10.25
CA SER A 78 -10.42 23.77 9.95
C SER A 78 -9.44 24.76 10.60
N VAL A 79 -8.96 24.44 11.81
CA VAL A 79 -8.03 25.30 12.56
C VAL A 79 -6.65 25.31 11.91
N MET A 80 -6.07 24.13 11.63
CA MET A 80 -4.74 24.07 10.99
C MET A 80 -4.73 24.54 9.53
N ARG A 81 -5.84 24.39 8.78
CA ARG A 81 -5.91 24.84 7.39
C ARG A 81 -6.04 26.36 7.27
N ALA A 82 -6.67 27.04 8.24
CA ALA A 82 -6.75 28.49 8.27
C ALA A 82 -5.37 29.13 8.43
N ASP A 83 -4.53 28.57 9.31
CA ASP A 83 -3.16 29.04 9.54
C ASP A 83 -2.26 28.81 8.31
N ALA A 84 -2.39 27.66 7.64
CA ALA A 84 -1.62 27.35 6.43
C ALA A 84 -1.97 28.24 5.23
N THR A 85 -3.23 28.66 5.08
CA THR A 85 -3.60 29.61 4.03
C THR A 85 -3.12 31.03 4.31
N ALA A 86 -3.06 31.44 5.59
CA ALA A 86 -2.55 32.75 5.98
C ALA A 86 -1.04 32.88 5.70
N ASP A 87 -0.25 31.86 6.06
CA ASP A 87 1.19 31.82 5.74
C ASP A 87 1.45 31.75 4.24
N ALA A 88 0.67 30.97 3.48
CA ALA A 88 0.83 30.88 2.03
C ALA A 88 0.48 32.18 1.29
N THR A 89 -0.48 32.97 1.79
CA THR A 89 -0.79 34.30 1.22
C THR A 89 0.23 35.36 1.62
N ALA A 90 0.86 35.25 2.79
CA ALA A 90 1.93 36.17 3.21
C ALA A 90 3.20 35.99 2.36
N ASP A 91 3.56 34.75 2.04
CA ASP A 91 4.72 34.42 1.20
C ASP A 91 4.50 34.82 -0.28
N ALA A 92 3.29 34.59 -0.81
CA ALA A 92 2.95 34.98 -2.19
C ALA A 92 2.82 36.51 -2.41
N THR A 93 2.65 37.29 -1.34
CA THR A 93 2.57 38.76 -1.45
C THR A 93 3.94 39.42 -1.34
N ALA A 94 4.92 38.76 -0.71
CA ALA A 94 6.29 39.27 -0.59
C ALA A 94 7.07 39.20 -1.92
N ASP A 95 6.80 38.20 -2.76
CA ASP A 95 7.50 38.01 -4.05
C ASP A 95 7.04 39.00 -5.14
N ARG A 96 5.83 39.55 -5.05
CA ARG A 96 5.30 40.51 -6.05
C ARG A 96 5.84 41.94 -5.88
N THR A 97 6.35 42.31 -4.71
CA THR A 97 6.86 43.67 -4.43
C THR A 97 8.35 43.88 -4.75
N ALA A 98 9.08 42.84 -5.18
CA ALA A 98 10.51 42.94 -5.51
C ALA A 98 10.80 43.28 -6.98
N ASP A 99 9.82 43.15 -7.89
CA ASP A 99 10.02 43.31 -9.35
C ASP A 99 9.45 44.62 -9.93
N THR A 100 9.50 45.71 -9.17
CA THR A 100 9.26 47.05 -9.76
C THR A 100 10.35 48.01 -9.30
N ARG A 101 11.57 47.73 -9.73
CA ARG A 101 12.64 48.73 -9.80
C ARG A 101 12.42 49.51 -11.10
N PRO A 102 12.10 50.82 -11.08
CA PRO A 102 11.95 51.58 -12.31
C PRO A 102 13.35 51.79 -12.91
N ASP A 103 13.58 51.13 -14.03
CA ASP A 103 14.70 51.40 -14.92
C ASP A 103 14.26 52.54 -15.85
N ALA A 104 14.63 53.79 -15.52
CA ALA A 104 14.55 54.91 -16.45
C ALA A 104 15.31 56.16 -15.96
N ALA A 105 16.39 56.44 -16.69
CA ALA A 105 16.98 57.74 -17.05
C ALA A 105 17.67 58.61 -15.97
#